data_AF-A0A6I8UUT6-F1
#
_entry.id   AF-A0A6I8UUT6-F1
#
_cell.length_a   1.000
_cell.length_b   1.000
_cell.length_c   1.000
_cell.angle_alpha   90.00
_cell.angle_beta   90.00
_cell.angle_gamma   90.00
#
_symmetry.space_group_name_H-M   'P 1'
#
loop_
_entity.id
_entity.type
_entity.pdbx_description
1 polymer ?
#
loop_
_entity_poly.entity_id
_entity_poly.type
_entity_poly.pdbx_seq_one_letter_code
_entity_poly.pdbx_strand_id
1 'polypeptide(L)'
;MSNTEVDKSIELISKTEELADKILANKHELTVMDKRRQETREALRLVEKSEEKKAWITIGSMLVKMPKDKAVELLKKDQQQIEKEINLIYSEQKVLVNKHRDLEFKSPFSGTNIKALDRHEFNALKANLHL
;
A
#
# COMPACT_ATOMS: atom_id res chain seq x y z
N MET A 1 8.01 -46.97 5.58
CA MET A 1 7.79 -45.74 4.81
C MET A 1 7.73 -44.64 5.84
N SER A 2 8.88 -44.00 6.06
CA SER A 2 9.36 -43.54 7.36
C SER A 2 8.85 -42.14 7.71
N ASN A 3 8.58 -41.88 8.99
CA ASN A 3 8.16 -40.59 9.58
C ASN A 3 8.83 -39.34 8.96
N THR A 4 10.05 -39.46 8.45
CA THR A 4 10.79 -38.42 7.73
C THR A 4 10.09 -37.80 6.51
N GLU A 5 9.24 -38.53 5.78
CA GLU A 5 8.46 -37.94 4.65
C GLU A 5 7.28 -37.09 5.15
N VAL A 6 6.66 -37.54 6.24
CA VAL A 6 5.57 -36.83 6.91
C VAL A 6 6.11 -35.55 7.55
N ASP A 7 7.25 -35.63 8.23
CA ASP A 7 7.90 -34.46 8.85
C ASP A 7 8.26 -33.38 7.83
N LYS A 8 8.79 -33.77 6.66
CA LYS A 8 9.08 -32.83 5.56
C LYS A 8 7.81 -32.20 4.99
N SER A 9 6.73 -32.95 4.91
CA SER A 9 5.44 -32.45 4.41
C SER A 9 4.84 -31.44 5.38
N ILE A 10 4.91 -31.72 6.68
CA ILE A 10 4.49 -30.79 7.73
C ILE A 10 5.32 -29.51 7.67
N GLU A 11 6.65 -29.62 7.55
CA GLU A 11 7.54 -28.46 7.44
C GLU A 11 7.20 -27.57 6.24
N LEU A 12 6.91 -28.17 5.08
CA LEU A 12 6.52 -27.44 3.88
C LEU A 12 5.19 -26.70 4.06
N ILE A 13 4.19 -27.39 4.63
CA ILE A 13 2.86 -26.81 4.89
C ILE A 13 2.97 -25.65 5.88
N SER A 14 3.70 -25.83 6.99
CA SER A 14 3.91 -24.77 7.98
C SER A 14 4.59 -23.54 7.38
N LYS A 15 5.65 -23.72 6.58
CA LYS A 15 6.31 -22.58 5.90
C LYS A 15 5.39 -21.86 4.92
N THR A 16 4.52 -22.61 4.25
CA THR A 16 3.55 -22.05 3.30
C THR A 16 2.49 -21.23 4.05
N GLU A 17 1.98 -21.75 5.16
CA GLU A 17 1.02 -21.08 6.04
C GLU A 17 1.59 -19.79 6.64
N GLU A 18 2.82 -19.82 7.17
CA GLU A 18 3.50 -18.63 7.69
C GLU A 18 3.66 -17.51 6.64
N LEU A 19 3.92 -17.87 5.38
CA LEU A 19 3.98 -16.89 4.30
C LEU A 19 2.59 -16.36 3.94
N ALA A 20 1.58 -17.23 3.92
CA ALA A 20 0.20 -16.83 3.66
C ALA A 20 -0.30 -15.83 4.72
N ASP A 21 -0.02 -16.06 5.99
CA ASP A 21 -0.37 -15.15 7.10
C ASP A 21 0.27 -13.78 6.93
N LYS A 22 1.56 -13.72 6.57
CA LYS A 22 2.26 -12.44 6.30
C LYS A 22 1.64 -11.69 5.11
N ILE A 23 1.29 -12.40 4.05
CA ILE A 23 0.63 -11.80 2.87
C ILE A 23 -0.75 -11.23 3.26
N LEU A 24 -1.51 -11.96 4.09
CA LEU A 24 -2.81 -11.51 4.57
C LEU A 24 -2.70 -10.29 5.50
N ALA A 25 -1.71 -10.29 6.40
CA ALA A 25 -1.41 -9.15 7.27
C ALA A 25 -1.07 -7.89 6.46
N ASN A 26 -0.16 -8.00 5.48
CA ASN A 26 0.21 -6.88 4.60
C ASN A 26 -1.00 -6.35 3.82
N LYS A 27 -1.89 -7.23 3.36
CA LYS A 27 -3.12 -6.82 2.67
C LYS A 27 -4.07 -6.04 3.59
N HIS A 28 -4.20 -6.47 4.84
CA HIS A 28 -5.00 -5.75 5.83
C HIS A 28 -4.39 -4.37 6.14
N GLU A 29 -3.08 -4.32 6.35
CA GLU A 29 -2.35 -3.07 6.60
C GLU A 29 -2.49 -2.08 5.43
N LEU A 30 -2.36 -2.53 4.18
CA LEU A 30 -2.61 -1.70 3.00
C LEU A 30 -4.02 -1.10 3.01
N THR A 31 -5.03 -1.88 3.40
CA THR A 31 -6.42 -1.39 3.47
C THR A 31 -6.58 -0.29 4.52
N VAL A 32 -5.95 -0.46 5.69
CA VAL A 32 -5.93 0.54 6.76
C VAL A 32 -5.18 1.81 6.32
N MET A 33 -4.04 1.65 5.67
CA MET A 33 -3.24 2.77 5.15
C MET A 33 -3.98 3.53 4.05
N ASP A 34 -4.67 2.84 3.15
CA ASP A 34 -5.49 3.48 2.11
C ASP A 34 -6.63 4.30 2.73
N LYS A 35 -7.28 3.79 3.79
CA LYS A 35 -8.30 4.54 4.52
C LYS A 35 -7.71 5.81 5.14
N ARG A 36 -6.58 5.70 5.85
CA ARG A 36 -5.88 6.85 6.44
C ARG A 36 -5.46 7.86 5.37
N ARG A 37 -4.97 7.40 4.22
CA ARG A 37 -4.61 8.27 3.08
C ARG A 37 -5.80 9.11 2.61
N GLN A 38 -6.99 8.51 2.52
CA GLN A 38 -8.20 9.22 2.12
C GLN A 38 -8.63 10.23 3.18
N GLU A 39 -8.64 9.85 4.45
CA GLU A 39 -8.97 10.74 5.57
C GLU A 39 -8.02 11.95 5.63
N THR A 40 -6.70 11.74 5.47
CA THR A 40 -5.72 12.82 5.40
C THR A 40 -5.98 13.76 4.21
N ARG A 41 -6.35 13.20 3.04
CA ARG A 41 -6.67 14.00 1.84
C ARG A 41 -7.92 14.86 2.05
N GLU A 42 -8.95 14.30 2.67
CA GLU A 42 -10.18 15.03 3.00
C GLU A 42 -9.92 16.13 4.04
N ALA A 43 -9.18 15.81 5.11
CA ALA A 43 -8.78 16.77 6.13
C ALA A 43 -7.97 17.92 5.54
N LEU A 44 -6.99 17.63 4.67
CA LEU A 44 -6.18 18.64 4.00
C LEU A 44 -7.05 19.59 3.18
N ARG A 45 -8.00 19.05 2.39
CA ARG A 45 -8.92 19.85 1.59
C ARG A 45 -9.82 20.75 2.44
N LEU A 46 -10.30 20.25 3.58
CA LEU A 46 -11.13 21.01 4.51
C LEU A 46 -10.34 22.15 5.17
N VAL A 47 -9.14 21.86 5.66
CA VAL A 47 -8.27 22.86 6.30
C VAL A 47 -7.84 23.92 5.30
N GLU A 48 -7.47 23.55 4.07
CA GLU A 48 -7.08 24.50 3.04
C GLU A 48 -8.23 25.43 2.63
N LYS A 49 -9.47 24.92 2.55
CA LYS A 49 -10.67 25.70 2.21
C LYS A 49 -11.15 26.62 3.36
N SER A 50 -10.83 26.31 4.61
CA SER A 50 -11.24 27.11 5.76
C SER A 50 -10.60 28.51 5.75
N GLU A 51 -11.38 29.53 6.11
CA GLU A 51 -10.89 30.91 6.29
C GLU A 51 -10.20 31.12 7.65
N GLU A 52 -10.26 30.12 8.55
CA GLU A 52 -9.65 30.21 9.87
C GLU A 52 -8.11 30.18 9.81
N LYS A 53 -7.47 31.08 10.57
CA LYS A 53 -6.00 31.19 10.64
C LYS A 53 -5.34 30.14 11.54
N LYS A 54 -6.12 29.45 12.38
CA LYS A 54 -5.63 28.45 13.33
C LYS A 54 -6.50 27.20 13.22
N ALA A 55 -5.89 26.04 13.32
CA ALA A 55 -6.57 24.76 13.32
C ALA A 55 -6.29 24.02 14.64
N TRP A 56 -7.25 23.21 15.06
CA TRP A 56 -7.07 22.23 16.14
C TRP A 56 -6.66 20.89 15.53
N ILE A 57 -5.58 20.30 16.04
CA ILE A 57 -5.09 19.00 15.60
C ILE A 57 -4.93 18.10 16.82
N THR A 58 -5.25 16.82 16.64
CA THR A 58 -4.99 15.78 17.62
C THR A 58 -3.60 15.16 17.40
N ILE A 59 -2.79 15.11 18.45
CA ILE A 59 -1.50 14.41 18.46
C ILE A 59 -1.58 13.40 19.60
N GLY A 60 -1.77 12.12 19.25
CA GLY A 60 -2.06 11.08 20.24
C GLY A 60 -3.35 11.41 21.00
N SER A 61 -3.24 11.56 22.32
CA SER A 61 -4.36 11.95 23.21
C SER A 61 -4.47 13.46 23.45
N MET A 62 -3.60 14.27 22.86
CA MET A 62 -3.56 15.72 23.08
C MET A 62 -4.25 16.48 21.94
N LEU A 63 -4.96 17.55 22.29
CA LEU A 63 -5.55 18.48 21.34
C LEU A 63 -4.73 19.79 21.34
N VAL A 64 -4.13 20.13 20.21
CA VAL A 64 -3.20 21.26 20.08
C VAL A 64 -3.75 22.26 19.06
N LYS A 65 -3.80 23.54 19.45
CA LYS A 65 -4.12 24.64 18.53
C LYS A 65 -2.85 25.14 17.87
N MET A 66 -2.80 25.18 16.55
CA MET A 66 -1.65 25.71 15.82
C MET A 66 -2.05 26.54 14.60
N PRO A 67 -1.14 27.33 14.03
CA PRO A 67 -1.40 28.06 12.78
C PRO A 67 -1.77 27.09 11.66
N LYS A 68 -2.69 27.53 10.79
CA LYS A 68 -3.17 26.76 9.62
C LYS A 68 -2.01 26.26 8.76
N ASP A 69 -1.03 27.12 8.46
CA ASP A 69 0.08 26.77 7.57
C ASP A 69 0.90 25.60 8.13
N LYS A 70 1.13 25.58 9.44
CA LYS A 70 1.82 24.48 10.13
C LYS A 70 0.99 23.21 10.13
N ALA A 71 -0.34 23.32 10.31
CA ALA A 71 -1.25 22.19 10.22
C ALA A 71 -1.22 21.54 8.83
N VAL A 72 -1.27 22.36 7.78
CA VAL A 72 -1.19 21.94 6.37
C VAL A 72 0.15 21.27 6.07
N GLU A 73 1.25 21.83 6.55
CA GLU A 73 2.59 21.23 6.40
C GLU A 73 2.65 19.83 7.04
N LEU A 74 2.12 19.68 8.25
CA LEU A 74 2.07 18.39 8.94
C LEU A 74 1.24 17.35 8.17
N LEU A 75 0.04 17.73 7.71
CA LEU A 75 -0.81 16.84 6.92
C LEU A 75 -0.13 16.42 5.59
N LYS A 76 0.60 17.32 4.93
CA LYS A 76 1.36 17.02 3.71
C LYS A 76 2.51 16.04 3.98
N LYS A 77 3.22 16.19 5.10
CA LYS A 77 4.25 15.22 5.52
C LYS A 77 3.66 13.85 5.83
N ASP A 78 2.52 13.81 6.54
CA ASP A 78 1.81 12.57 6.84
C ASP A 78 1.39 11.85 5.54
N GLN A 79 0.86 12.58 4.56
CA GLN A 79 0.52 12.03 3.25
C GLN A 79 1.72 11.41 2.54
N GLN A 80 2.86 12.09 2.52
CA GLN A 80 4.10 11.56 1.92
C GLN A 80 4.61 10.32 2.64
N GLN A 81 4.47 10.26 3.96
CA GLN A 81 4.89 9.11 4.74
C GLN A 81 4.00 7.90 4.48
N ILE A 82 2.67 8.08 4.50
CA ILE A 82 1.71 7.02 4.16
C ILE A 82 2.00 6.46 2.75
N GLU A 83 2.29 7.34 1.78
CA GLU A 83 2.60 6.91 0.42
C GLU A 83 3.91 6.11 0.32
N LYS A 84 4.94 6.47 1.10
CA LYS A 84 6.17 5.69 1.19
C LYS A 84 5.93 4.31 1.82
N GLU A 85 5.16 4.25 2.90
CA GLU A 85 4.83 3.01 3.60
C GLU A 85 4.01 2.06 2.70
N ILE A 86 3.00 2.59 2.01
CA ILE A 86 2.21 1.82 1.02
C ILE A 86 3.13 1.22 -0.07
N ASN A 87 4.03 2.02 -0.63
CA ASN A 87 4.95 1.55 -1.67
C ASN A 87 5.92 0.47 -1.14
N LEU A 88 6.39 0.61 0.10
CA LEU A 88 7.21 -0.40 0.76
C LEU A 88 6.45 -1.72 0.91
N ILE A 89 5.24 -1.68 1.47
CA ILE A 89 4.42 -2.89 1.65
C ILE A 89 4.11 -3.56 0.30
N TYR A 90 3.83 -2.80 -0.76
CA TYR A 90 3.67 -3.37 -2.10
C TYR A 90 4.92 -4.07 -2.61
N SER A 91 6.10 -3.48 -2.38
CA SER A 91 7.37 -4.08 -2.81
C SER A 91 7.65 -5.38 -2.06
N GLU A 92 7.41 -5.40 -0.75
CA GLU A 92 7.56 -6.57 0.10
C GLU A 92 6.55 -7.66 -0.25
N GLN A 93 5.29 -7.28 -0.51
CA GLN A 93 4.24 -8.22 -0.86
C GLN A 93 4.53 -8.95 -2.18
N LYS A 94 5.14 -8.29 -3.18
CA LYS A 94 5.59 -8.95 -4.41
C LYS A 94 6.63 -10.04 -4.13
N VAL A 95 7.57 -9.76 -3.24
CA VAL A 95 8.61 -10.72 -2.84
C VAL A 95 7.98 -11.89 -2.09
N LEU A 96 7.08 -11.62 -1.14
CA LEU A 96 6.40 -12.66 -0.36
C LEU A 96 5.51 -13.56 -1.23
N VAL A 97 4.75 -12.98 -2.16
CA VAL A 97 3.90 -13.73 -3.10
C VAL A 97 4.73 -14.63 -4.01
N ASN A 98 5.87 -14.15 -4.51
CA ASN A 98 6.76 -14.99 -5.31
C ASN A 98 7.33 -16.15 -4.48
N LYS A 99 7.81 -15.90 -3.26
CA LYS A 99 8.26 -16.96 -2.35
C LYS A 99 7.18 -18.00 -2.07
N HIS A 100 5.94 -17.56 -1.85
CA HIS A 100 4.80 -18.46 -1.65
C HIS A 100 4.54 -19.33 -2.89
N ARG A 101 4.59 -18.74 -4.09
CA ARG A 101 4.43 -19.48 -5.36
C ARG A 101 5.57 -20.47 -5.60
N ASP A 102 6.80 -20.11 -5.26
CA ASP A 102 7.96 -20.98 -5.36
C ASP A 102 7.82 -22.21 -4.46
N LEU A 103 7.32 -22.05 -3.22
CA LEU A 103 7.02 -23.17 -2.32
C LEU A 103 5.93 -24.10 -2.85
N GLU A 104 4.96 -23.56 -3.59
CA GLU A 104 3.89 -24.34 -4.23
C GLU A 104 4.27 -24.88 -5.62
N PHE A 105 5.54 -24.72 -6.04
CA PHE A 105 6.03 -25.10 -7.38
C PHE A 105 5.23 -24.46 -8.53
N LYS A 106 4.67 -23.27 -8.30
CA LYS A 106 3.97 -22.48 -9.31
C LYS A 106 4.97 -21.55 -10.02
N SER A 107 4.69 -21.20 -11.27
CA SER A 107 5.45 -20.17 -11.98
C SER A 107 5.47 -18.85 -11.21
N PRO A 108 6.47 -17.98 -11.35
CA PRO A 108 6.49 -16.67 -10.69
C PRO A 108 5.24 -15.82 -11.02
N PHE A 109 4.88 -14.90 -10.13
CA PHE A 109 3.76 -14.00 -10.38
C PHE A 109 4.13 -13.00 -11.48
N SER A 110 3.63 -13.24 -12.70
CA SER A 110 3.81 -12.36 -13.86
C SER A 110 3.16 -10.98 -13.67
N GLY A 111 2.18 -10.86 -12.78
CA GLY A 111 1.43 -9.63 -12.52
C GLY A 111 0.71 -9.02 -13.74
N THR A 112 -0.23 -8.13 -13.45
CA THR A 112 -0.69 -7.11 -14.39
C THR A 112 0.23 -5.92 -14.23
N ASN A 113 1.40 -5.92 -14.86
CA ASN A 113 2.31 -4.75 -14.88
C ASN A 113 1.74 -3.64 -15.78
N ILE A 114 0.45 -3.38 -15.65
CA ILE A 114 -0.32 -2.43 -16.43
C ILE A 114 -0.14 -1.08 -15.75
N LYS A 115 0.74 -0.27 -16.33
CA LYS A 115 0.77 1.16 -16.03
C LYS A 115 -0.34 1.82 -16.85
N ALA A 116 -0.95 2.87 -16.29
CA ALA A 116 -1.82 3.71 -17.09
C ALA A 116 -1.03 4.25 -18.30
N LEU A 117 -1.64 4.26 -19.49
CA LEU A 117 -1.00 4.82 -20.67
C LEU A 117 -0.59 6.27 -20.40
N ASP A 118 0.65 6.60 -20.70
CA ASP A 118 1.10 7.99 -20.68
C ASP A 118 0.41 8.77 -21.82
N ARG A 119 0.34 10.11 -21.71
CA ARG A 119 -0.25 10.97 -22.73
C ARG A 119 0.40 10.76 -24.10
N HIS A 120 1.70 10.52 -24.14
CA HIS A 120 2.42 10.22 -25.38
C HIS A 120 1.98 8.89 -25.99
N GLU A 121 1.88 7.84 -25.17
CA GLU A 121 1.42 6.51 -25.59
C GLU A 121 -0.05 6.57 -26.07
N PHE A 122 -0.90 7.32 -25.38
CA PHE A 122 -2.30 7.48 -25.74
C PHE A 122 -2.49 8.27 -27.04
N ASN A 123 -1.70 9.33 -27.24
CA ASN A 123 -1.69 10.09 -28.49
C ASN A 123 -1.19 9.25 -29.66
N ALA A 124 -0.17 8.42 -29.45
CA ALA A 124 0.31 7.47 -30.46
C ALA A 124 -0.75 6.40 -30.78
N LEU A 125 -1.48 5.91 -29.78
CA LEU A 125 -2.59 4.98 -29.96
C LEU A 125 -3.72 5.63 -30.78
N LYS A 126 -4.07 6.89 -30.48
CA LYS A 126 -5.08 7.66 -31.21
C LYS A 126 -4.67 7.95 -32.67
N ALA A 127 -3.39 8.15 -32.94
CA ALA A 127 -2.88 8.39 -34.30
C ALA A 127 -2.87 7.12 -35.17
N ASN A 128 -2.76 5.94 -34.55
CA ASN A 128 -2.65 4.65 -35.25
C ASN A 128 -3.95 3.81 -35.20
N LEU A 129 -4.91 4.14 -34.35
CA LEU A 129 -6.26 3.59 -34.47
C LEU A 129 -7.05 4.38 -35.52
N HIS A 130 -7.35 3.72 -36.63
CA HIS A 130 -8.39 4.16 -37.56
C HIS A 130 -9.77 3.92 -36.93
N LEU A 131 -10.23 4.85 -36.11
CA LEU A 131 -11.64 4.99 -35.74
C LEU A 131 -12.16 6.35 -36.24
#